data_AF-A0A947DSE0-F1
#
_entry.id   AF-A0A947DSE0-F1
#
_cell.length_a   1.000
_cell.length_b   1.000
_cell.length_c   1.000
_cell.angle_alpha   90.00
_cell.angle_beta   90.00
_cell.angle_gamma   90.00
#
_symmetry.space_group_name_H-M   'P 1'
#
loop_
_entity.id
_entity.type
_entity.pdbx_description
1 polymer ?
#
loop_
_entity_poly.entity_id
_entity_poly.type
_entity_poly.pdbx_seq_one_letter_code
_entity_poly.pdbx_strand_id
1 'polypeptide(L)'
;APAAPHSRGELVTRWLAQTGDAGAFAAALAQDGAAYGGFNLVLGDFQSNAWTWLSNRPTTGSALHVQTLTPGVYGLSNAALNTPWPKTTALQHALRASLHAVPDPETLQARLWAALASRERASVEALPATGVPLAIEQALSSAFVDFPEHAYGTRSSTVLLASAQHHAGAERRWEVQLEERTHRHEAPGAGAGIECSRAVLSWQ
;
A
#
# COMPACT_ATOMS: atom_id res chain seq x y z
N ALA A 1 -2.85 19.15 14.38
CA ALA A 1 -2.77 19.96 13.15
C ALA A 1 -4.18 20.41 12.79
N PRO A 2 -4.39 21.63 12.26
CA PRO A 2 -5.69 22.06 11.77
C PRO A 2 -6.19 21.09 10.68
N ALA A 3 -7.52 20.97 10.55
CA ALA A 3 -8.12 20.17 9.49
C ALA A 3 -7.75 20.76 8.13
N ALA A 4 -7.27 19.91 7.23
CA ALA A 4 -7.01 20.32 5.86
C ALA A 4 -8.34 20.61 5.15
N PRO A 5 -8.41 21.62 4.27
CA PRO A 5 -9.64 21.99 3.58
C PRO A 5 -10.17 20.90 2.63
N HIS A 6 -9.30 20.02 2.13
CA HIS A 6 -9.70 18.89 1.28
C HIS A 6 -9.39 17.52 1.90
N SER A 7 -10.22 16.53 1.55
CA SER A 7 -10.04 15.14 1.98
C SER A 7 -9.05 14.40 1.09
N ARG A 8 -8.28 13.47 1.65
CA ARG A 8 -7.39 12.60 0.84
C ARG A 8 -8.16 11.71 -0.14
N GLY A 9 -9.42 11.38 0.17
CA GLY A 9 -10.27 10.58 -0.72
C GLY A 9 -10.57 11.29 -2.04
N GLU A 10 -10.63 12.62 -2.02
CA GLU A 10 -10.82 13.45 -3.21
C GLU A 10 -9.68 13.27 -4.24
N LEU A 11 -8.45 13.02 -3.80
CA LEU A 11 -7.30 12.77 -4.69
C LEU A 11 -7.55 11.58 -5.62
N VAL A 12 -8.12 10.49 -5.08
CA VAL A 12 -8.45 9.29 -5.85
C VAL A 12 -9.57 9.57 -6.84
N THR A 13 -10.62 10.27 -6.42
CA THR A 13 -11.72 10.67 -7.31
C THR A 13 -11.25 11.60 -8.44
N ARG A 14 -10.40 12.59 -8.13
CA ARG A 14 -9.81 13.50 -9.12
C ARG A 14 -8.98 12.74 -10.15
N TRP A 15 -8.20 11.74 -9.73
CA TRP A 15 -7.42 10.90 -10.65
C TRP A 15 -8.31 10.07 -11.57
N LEU A 16 -9.31 9.38 -11.01
CA LEU A 16 -10.23 8.51 -11.76
C LEU A 16 -11.13 9.28 -12.74
N ALA A 17 -11.33 10.59 -12.54
CA ALA A 17 -12.11 11.45 -13.43
C ALA A 17 -11.30 11.98 -14.64
N GLN A 18 -9.99 11.72 -14.70
CA GLN A 18 -9.09 12.20 -15.77
C GLN A 18 -8.62 11.04 -16.67
N THR A 19 -7.92 11.37 -17.75
CA THR A 19 -7.48 10.40 -18.78
C THR A 19 -6.10 9.77 -18.50
N GLY A 20 -5.63 9.77 -17.24
CA GLY A 20 -4.44 9.01 -16.83
C GLY A 20 -3.06 9.65 -17.03
N ASP A 21 -2.96 10.98 -17.22
CA ASP A 21 -1.65 11.66 -17.29
C ASP A 21 -1.13 12.01 -15.87
N ALA A 22 -0.21 11.19 -15.37
CA ALA A 22 0.40 11.38 -14.04
C ALA A 22 1.23 12.68 -13.94
N GLY A 23 1.84 13.14 -15.04
CA GLY A 23 2.63 14.36 -15.07
C GLY A 23 1.76 15.60 -14.95
N ALA A 24 0.68 15.66 -15.75
CA ALA A 24 -0.32 16.72 -15.66
C ALA A 24 -0.98 16.75 -14.27
N PHE A 25 -1.31 15.57 -13.73
CA PHE A 25 -1.88 15.45 -12.39
C PHE A 25 -0.93 15.94 -11.30
N ALA A 26 0.36 15.59 -11.37
CA ALA A 26 1.38 16.06 -10.43
C ALA A 26 1.57 17.57 -10.52
N ALA A 27 1.55 18.16 -11.73
CA ALA A 27 1.66 19.60 -11.92
C ALA A 27 0.46 20.35 -11.31
N ALA A 28 -0.76 19.82 -11.45
CA ALA A 28 -1.94 20.37 -10.80
C ALA A 28 -1.83 20.29 -9.27
N LEU A 29 -1.42 19.13 -8.73
CA LEU A 29 -1.21 18.95 -7.29
C LEU A 29 -0.06 19.80 -6.72
N ALA A 30 0.92 20.20 -7.53
CA ALA A 30 1.96 21.12 -7.07
C ALA A 30 1.39 22.52 -6.75
N GLN A 31 0.24 22.88 -7.33
CA GLN A 31 -0.42 24.17 -7.11
C GLN A 31 -1.35 24.16 -5.90
N ASP A 32 -2.12 23.08 -5.70
CA ASP A 32 -3.15 22.99 -4.65
C ASP A 32 -2.90 21.91 -3.59
N GLY A 33 -1.79 21.18 -3.66
CA GLY A 33 -1.47 20.03 -2.80
C GLY A 33 -1.33 20.38 -1.31
N ALA A 34 -1.04 21.64 -0.98
CA ALA A 34 -1.01 22.16 0.39
C ALA A 34 -2.40 22.21 1.05
N ALA A 35 -3.47 22.12 0.25
CA ALA A 35 -4.85 22.09 0.70
C ALA A 35 -5.27 20.69 1.24
N TYR A 36 -4.39 19.69 1.12
CA TYR A 36 -4.57 18.35 1.67
C TYR A 36 -3.68 18.11 2.90
N GLY A 37 -4.16 17.30 3.84
CA GLY A 37 -3.31 16.77 4.91
C GLY A 37 -2.19 15.89 4.33
N GLY A 38 -1.10 15.71 5.08
CA GLY A 38 0.06 14.93 4.64
C GLY A 38 -0.31 13.57 4.03
N PHE A 39 0.07 13.33 2.79
CA PHE A 39 -0.31 12.12 2.04
C PHE A 39 0.87 11.42 1.37
N ASN A 40 0.63 10.15 1.04
CA ASN A 40 1.36 9.40 0.02
C ASN A 40 0.32 8.95 -1.01
N LEU A 41 0.62 9.11 -2.29
CA LEU A 41 -0.25 8.73 -3.39
C LEU A 41 0.57 7.95 -4.42
N VAL A 42 0.11 6.77 -4.82
CA VAL A 42 0.72 5.97 -5.88
C VAL A 42 -0.26 5.92 -7.03
N LEU A 43 0.17 6.45 -8.18
CA LEU A 43 -0.54 6.41 -9.44
C LEU A 43 0.06 5.30 -10.30
N GLY A 44 -0.78 4.50 -10.93
CA GLY A 44 -0.38 3.44 -11.84
C GLY A 44 -1.24 3.47 -13.09
N ASP A 45 -0.59 3.40 -14.25
CA ASP A 45 -1.21 3.14 -15.54
C ASP A 45 -0.63 1.85 -16.12
N PHE A 46 -1.50 0.85 -16.23
CA PHE A 46 -1.14 -0.46 -16.78
C PHE A 46 -0.88 -0.42 -18.29
N GLN A 47 -1.51 0.48 -19.05
CA GLN A 47 -1.35 0.55 -20.50
C GLN A 47 0.06 1.05 -20.86
N SER A 48 0.47 2.17 -20.26
CA SER A 48 1.83 2.71 -20.42
C SER A 48 2.89 2.03 -19.54
N ASN A 49 2.47 1.18 -18.60
CA ASN A 49 3.32 0.63 -17.53
C ASN A 49 4.06 1.73 -16.75
N ALA A 50 3.40 2.86 -16.54
CA ALA A 50 3.93 4.00 -15.81
C ALA A 50 3.41 4.02 -14.37
N TRP A 51 4.33 4.14 -13.41
CA TRP A 51 4.01 4.21 -12.00
C TRP A 51 4.69 5.42 -11.38
N THR A 52 3.97 6.19 -10.57
CA THR A 52 4.47 7.42 -9.95
C THR A 52 4.03 7.50 -8.50
N TRP A 53 4.97 7.76 -7.59
CA TRP A 53 4.68 8.14 -6.22
C TRP A 53 4.71 9.66 -6.04
N LEU A 54 3.73 10.18 -5.31
CA LEU A 54 3.54 11.59 -4.98
C LEU A 54 3.39 11.76 -3.46
N SER A 55 3.97 12.81 -2.90
CA SER A 55 3.76 13.17 -1.49
C SER A 55 3.91 14.68 -1.27
N ASN A 56 3.00 15.29 -0.52
CA ASN A 56 3.10 16.69 -0.09
C ASN A 56 3.82 16.85 1.27
N ARG A 57 4.51 15.80 1.74
CA ARG A 57 5.25 15.87 3.00
C ARG A 57 6.63 16.49 2.76
N PRO A 58 7.03 17.51 3.53
CA PRO A 58 8.27 18.22 3.29
C PRO A 58 9.47 17.32 3.57
N THR A 59 10.26 17.03 2.54
CA THR A 59 11.58 16.42 2.68
C THR A 59 12.69 17.40 2.29
N THR A 60 12.45 18.30 1.32
CA THR A 60 13.42 19.30 0.83
C THR A 60 12.74 20.44 0.06
N GLY A 61 12.19 21.46 0.72
CA GLY A 61 11.82 22.77 0.13
C GLY A 61 10.75 22.82 -0.99
N SER A 62 10.40 21.70 -1.63
CA SER A 62 9.33 21.57 -2.62
C SER A 62 7.98 21.31 -1.93
N ALA A 63 6.92 21.91 -2.45
CA ALA A 63 5.55 21.70 -2.00
C ALA A 63 5.04 20.27 -2.30
N LEU A 64 5.59 19.62 -3.34
CA LEU A 64 5.23 18.27 -3.74
C LEU A 64 6.48 17.48 -4.17
N HIS A 65 6.61 16.26 -3.66
CA HIS A 65 7.58 15.28 -4.10
C HIS A 65 6.96 14.38 -5.17
N VAL A 66 7.71 14.11 -6.24
CA VAL A 66 7.29 13.29 -7.38
C VAL A 66 8.41 12.32 -7.71
N GLN A 67 8.12 11.02 -7.75
CA GLN A 67 9.09 9.98 -8.08
C GLN A 67 8.47 8.93 -9.01
N THR A 68 9.07 8.75 -10.19
CA THR A 68 8.74 7.61 -11.07
C THR A 68 9.22 6.30 -10.44
N LEU A 69 8.38 5.28 -10.46
CA LEU A 69 8.66 3.95 -9.93
C LEU A 69 8.98 3.01 -11.09
N THR A 70 10.25 2.65 -11.24
CA THR A 70 10.68 1.61 -12.18
C THR A 70 10.34 0.21 -11.61
N PRO A 71 10.33 -0.87 -12.43
CA PRO A 71 10.12 -2.22 -11.95
C PRO A 71 11.00 -2.56 -10.74
N GLY A 72 10.39 -3.02 -9.65
CA GLY A 72 11.06 -3.26 -8.38
C GLY A 72 10.11 -3.46 -7.21
N VAL A 73 10.67 -3.63 -6.01
CA VAL A 73 9.91 -3.80 -4.76
C VAL A 73 10.05 -2.55 -3.90
N TYR A 74 8.92 -1.95 -3.57
CA TYR A 74 8.80 -0.74 -2.76
C TYR A 74 7.97 -0.99 -1.51
N GLY A 75 8.28 -0.30 -0.41
CA GLY A 75 7.49 -0.30 0.81
C GLY A 75 6.93 1.08 1.11
N LEU A 76 5.65 1.13 1.42
CA LEU A 76 4.96 2.35 1.80
C LEU A 76 4.11 2.11 3.03
N SER A 77 4.16 3.04 3.98
CA SER A 77 3.28 3.08 5.13
C SER A 77 2.98 4.55 5.45
N ASN A 78 3.17 4.97 6.70
CA ASN A 78 2.88 6.33 7.14
C ASN A 78 4.04 7.30 6.96
N ALA A 79 5.22 6.87 6.51
CA ALA A 79 6.37 7.74 6.24
C ALA A 79 6.60 7.86 4.72
N ALA A 80 7.72 8.46 4.31
CA ALA A 80 8.11 8.53 2.91
C ALA A 80 8.34 7.12 2.32
N LEU A 81 8.31 7.02 0.99
CA LEU A 81 8.57 5.78 0.27
C LEU A 81 9.89 5.14 0.72
N ASN A 82 9.87 3.82 0.95
CA ASN A 82 11.01 3.02 1.39
C ASN A 82 11.66 3.45 2.72
N THR A 83 10.97 4.26 3.55
CA THR A 83 11.39 4.47 4.94
C THR A 83 11.51 3.09 5.61
N PRO A 84 12.64 2.75 6.26
CA PRO A 84 12.91 1.41 6.74
C PRO A 84 12.16 1.10 8.05
N TRP A 85 10.83 0.98 7.98
CA TRP A 85 10.02 0.50 9.09
C TRP A 85 10.06 -1.03 9.16
N PRO A 86 10.13 -1.65 10.37
CA PRO A 86 10.21 -3.11 10.49
C PRO A 86 9.17 -3.86 9.65
N LYS A 87 7.87 -3.53 9.76
CA LYS A 87 6.83 -4.16 8.94
C LYS A 87 7.03 -3.99 7.44
N THR A 88 7.43 -2.80 6.98
CA THR A 88 7.61 -2.57 5.53
C THR A 88 8.84 -3.30 5.02
N THR A 89 9.91 -3.37 5.82
CA THR A 89 11.12 -4.12 5.48
C THR A 89 10.83 -5.62 5.42
N ALA A 90 10.10 -6.16 6.40
CA ALA A 90 9.70 -7.56 6.43
C ALA A 90 8.78 -7.92 5.25
N LEU A 91 7.77 -7.10 4.95
CA LEU A 91 6.88 -7.31 3.79
C LEU A 91 7.63 -7.22 2.46
N GLN A 92 8.55 -6.26 2.30
CA GLN A 92 9.39 -6.18 1.11
C GLN A 92 10.28 -7.42 0.96
N HIS A 93 10.87 -7.92 2.05
CA HIS A 93 11.67 -9.14 2.03
C HIS A 93 10.83 -10.36 1.62
N ALA A 94 9.66 -10.54 2.23
CA ALA A 94 8.73 -11.62 1.89
C ALA A 94 8.27 -11.57 0.43
N LEU A 95 7.98 -10.36 -0.10
CA LEU A 95 7.62 -10.17 -1.50
C LEU A 95 8.80 -10.50 -2.44
N ARG A 96 10.01 -9.99 -2.16
CA ARG A 96 11.21 -10.33 -2.96
C ARG A 96 11.46 -11.84 -2.98
N ALA A 97 11.44 -12.50 -1.81
CA ALA A 97 11.63 -13.94 -1.72
C ALA A 97 10.54 -14.73 -2.47
N SER A 98 9.30 -14.27 -2.42
CA SER A 98 8.19 -14.90 -3.14
C SER A 98 8.32 -14.75 -4.65
N LEU A 99 8.78 -13.60 -5.15
CA LEU A 99 9.00 -13.37 -6.58
C LEU A 99 10.24 -14.11 -7.10
N HIS A 100 11.32 -14.18 -6.33
CA HIS A 100 12.55 -14.88 -6.74
C HIS A 100 12.36 -16.39 -6.92
N ALA A 101 11.45 -17.00 -6.17
CA ALA A 101 11.19 -18.44 -6.27
C ALA A 101 10.37 -18.84 -7.52
N VAL A 102 9.88 -17.86 -8.30
CA VAL A 102 8.97 -18.04 -9.45
C VAL A 102 7.90 -19.12 -9.20
N PRO A 103 7.15 -19.04 -8.08
CA PRO A 103 6.14 -20.02 -7.75
C PRO A 103 4.96 -19.93 -8.72
N ASP A 104 4.14 -20.97 -8.76
CA ASP A 104 2.82 -20.88 -9.36
C ASP A 104 1.95 -19.79 -8.65
N PRO A 105 0.91 -19.26 -9.31
CA PRO A 105 0.11 -18.17 -8.76
C PRO A 105 -0.53 -18.46 -7.41
N GLU A 106 -0.91 -19.70 -7.13
CA GLU A 106 -1.54 -20.09 -5.86
C GLU A 106 -0.53 -20.05 -4.72
N THR A 107 0.66 -20.62 -4.94
CA THR A 107 1.77 -20.55 -3.98
C THR A 107 2.22 -19.10 -3.74
N LEU A 108 2.28 -18.25 -4.78
CA LEU A 108 2.55 -16.82 -4.62
C LEU A 108 1.51 -16.18 -3.69
N GLN A 109 0.23 -16.37 -4.00
CA GLN A 109 -0.86 -15.78 -3.24
C GLN A 109 -0.85 -16.25 -1.78
N ALA A 110 -0.61 -17.53 -1.53
CA ALA A 110 -0.50 -18.07 -0.17
C ALA A 110 0.64 -17.42 0.63
N ARG A 111 1.81 -17.21 0.01
CA ARG A 111 2.94 -16.54 0.66
C ARG A 111 2.66 -15.07 0.97
N LEU A 112 2.01 -14.35 0.05
CA LEU A 112 1.60 -12.96 0.28
C LEU A 112 0.59 -12.84 1.43
N TRP A 113 -0.38 -13.75 1.49
CA TRP A 113 -1.32 -13.80 2.61
C TRP A 113 -0.66 -14.13 3.94
N ALA A 114 0.28 -15.08 3.96
CA ALA A 114 1.06 -15.38 5.17
C ALA A 114 1.87 -14.17 5.65
N ALA A 115 2.49 -13.43 4.73
CA ALA A 115 3.25 -12.22 5.05
C ALA A 115 2.34 -11.12 5.64
N LEU A 116 1.16 -10.89 5.07
CA LEU A 116 0.19 -9.91 5.57
C LEU A 116 -0.44 -10.31 6.91
N ALA A 117 -0.50 -11.60 7.22
CA ALA A 117 -1.04 -12.13 8.48
C ALA A 117 -0.02 -12.13 9.64
N SER A 118 1.25 -11.79 9.38
CA SER A 118 2.29 -11.83 10.42
C SER A 118 2.02 -10.82 11.54
N ARG A 119 1.91 -11.34 12.77
CA ARG A 119 1.79 -10.58 14.02
C ARG A 119 3.13 -10.38 14.74
N GLU A 120 4.23 -10.77 14.09
CA GLU A 120 5.57 -10.65 14.67
C GLU A 120 5.91 -9.17 14.90
N ARG A 121 6.15 -8.82 16.18
CA ARG A 121 6.58 -7.48 16.57
C ARG A 121 8.10 -7.41 16.53
N ALA A 122 8.62 -6.27 16.12
CA ALA A 122 10.06 -6.02 16.10
C ALA A 122 10.63 -5.95 17.53
N SER A 123 11.89 -6.37 17.67
CA SER A 123 12.64 -6.15 18.90
C SER A 123 12.84 -4.65 19.14
N VAL A 124 13.09 -4.25 20.39
CA VAL A 124 13.27 -2.83 20.77
C VAL A 124 14.40 -2.18 19.97
N GLU A 125 15.47 -2.93 19.71
CA GLU A 125 16.67 -2.46 19.01
C GLU A 125 16.41 -2.21 17.51
N ALA A 126 15.42 -2.88 16.93
CA ALA A 126 15.03 -2.74 15.53
C ALA A 126 13.97 -1.63 15.33
N LEU A 127 13.44 -1.06 16.40
CA LEU A 127 12.46 0.02 16.31
C LEU A 127 13.17 1.34 16.03
N PRO A 128 12.56 2.17 15.18
CA PRO A 128 13.04 3.53 14.98
C PRO A 128 12.55 4.44 16.10
N ALA A 129 13.34 5.45 16.47
CA ALA A 129 12.96 6.44 17.48
C ALA A 129 12.12 7.57 16.86
N THR A 130 10.81 7.37 16.69
CA THR A 130 9.92 8.35 16.04
C THR A 130 9.39 9.43 16.97
N GLY A 131 9.62 9.29 18.27
CA GLY A 131 9.10 10.19 19.31
C GLY A 131 7.73 9.80 19.85
N VAL A 132 7.19 8.63 19.46
CA VAL A 132 6.04 8.03 20.14
C VAL A 132 6.51 7.02 21.19
N PRO A 133 5.71 6.69 22.22
CA PRO A 133 6.10 5.74 23.25
C PRO A 133 6.50 4.37 22.68
N LEU A 134 7.53 3.74 23.26
CA LEU A 134 8.08 2.45 22.83
C LEU A 134 7.01 1.36 22.65
N ALA A 135 6.06 1.28 23.59
CA ALA A 135 4.96 0.31 23.52
C ALA A 135 4.09 0.49 22.26
N ILE A 136 3.89 1.74 21.83
CA ILE A 136 3.17 2.07 20.60
C ILE A 136 4.02 1.71 19.37
N GLU A 137 5.33 2.02 19.38
CA GLU A 137 6.23 1.65 18.27
C GLU A 137 6.26 0.12 18.07
N GLN A 138 6.35 -0.64 19.16
CA GLN A 138 6.27 -2.10 19.14
C GLN A 138 4.93 -2.60 18.61
N ALA A 139 3.81 -2.07 19.11
CA ALA A 139 2.48 -2.50 18.68
C ALA A 139 2.26 -2.24 17.17
N LEU A 140 2.83 -1.17 16.62
CA LEU A 140 2.71 -0.78 15.21
C LEU A 140 3.77 -1.39 14.28
N SER A 141 4.64 -2.26 14.81
CA SER A 141 5.80 -2.83 14.10
C SER A 141 5.51 -4.10 13.30
N SER A 142 4.37 -4.76 13.53
CA SER A 142 3.94 -5.94 12.79
C SER A 142 3.20 -5.57 11.49
N ALA A 143 3.13 -6.51 10.54
CA ALA A 143 2.33 -6.35 9.32
C ALA A 143 0.83 -6.40 9.63
N PHE A 144 0.43 -7.41 10.41
CA PHE A 144 -0.89 -7.48 11.03
C PHE A 144 -0.81 -6.80 12.40
N VAL A 145 -1.24 -5.53 12.45
CA VAL A 145 -1.26 -4.76 13.68
C VAL A 145 -2.38 -5.28 14.58
N ASP A 146 -2.02 -5.56 15.82
CA ASP A 146 -2.94 -6.00 16.86
C ASP A 146 -2.65 -5.22 18.14
N PHE A 147 -3.54 -4.27 18.45
CA PHE A 147 -3.39 -3.35 19.57
C PHE A 147 -4.73 -3.12 20.30
N PRO A 148 -5.26 -4.17 20.94
CA PRO A 148 -6.60 -4.18 21.54
C PRO A 148 -6.74 -3.17 22.68
N GLU A 149 -5.66 -2.87 23.41
CA GLU A 149 -5.64 -1.88 24.50
C GLU A 149 -6.03 -0.47 24.02
N HIS A 150 -5.91 -0.22 22.70
CA HIS A 150 -6.27 1.03 22.05
C HIS A 150 -7.44 0.88 21.05
N ALA A 151 -8.14 -0.26 21.06
CA ALA A 151 -9.14 -0.61 20.06
C ALA A 151 -8.65 -0.38 18.61
N TYR A 152 -7.37 -0.67 18.36
CA TYR A 152 -6.70 -0.40 17.10
C TYR A 152 -6.07 -1.67 16.53
N GLY A 153 -6.19 -1.86 15.22
CA GLY A 153 -5.60 -3.02 14.56
C GLY A 153 -5.88 -3.04 13.07
N THR A 154 -5.29 -4.02 12.40
CA THR A 154 -5.56 -4.29 10.99
C THR A 154 -7.02 -4.71 10.83
N ARG A 155 -7.77 -3.91 10.07
CA ARG A 155 -9.19 -4.16 9.75
C ARG A 155 -9.38 -4.89 8.43
N SER A 156 -8.51 -4.63 7.47
CA SER A 156 -8.52 -5.34 6.19
C SER A 156 -7.10 -5.58 5.71
N SER A 157 -6.96 -6.58 4.84
CA SER A 157 -5.74 -6.90 4.13
C SER A 157 -6.12 -7.20 2.68
N THR A 158 -5.35 -6.67 1.73
CA THR A 158 -5.68 -6.75 0.32
C THR A 158 -4.47 -7.24 -0.47
N VAL A 159 -4.68 -8.19 -1.35
CA VAL A 159 -3.70 -8.65 -2.35
C VAL A 159 -4.23 -8.29 -3.72
N LEU A 160 -3.42 -7.57 -4.50
CA LEU A 160 -3.69 -7.25 -5.91
C LEU A 160 -2.56 -7.86 -6.75
N LEU A 161 -2.92 -8.74 -7.68
CA LEU A 161 -2.03 -9.32 -8.67
C LEU A 161 -2.48 -8.87 -10.06
N ALA A 162 -1.56 -8.30 -10.83
CA ALA A 162 -1.82 -7.85 -12.19
C ALA A 162 -0.85 -8.52 -13.15
N SER A 163 -1.35 -9.14 -14.22
CA SER A 163 -0.53 -9.79 -15.25
C SER A 163 -0.97 -9.40 -16.64
N ALA A 164 0.02 -9.18 -17.51
CA ALA A 164 -0.23 -9.01 -18.94
C ALA A 164 -0.41 -10.40 -19.57
N GLN A 165 -1.58 -10.63 -20.16
CA GLN A 165 -1.91 -11.82 -20.92
C GLN A 165 -1.41 -11.61 -22.35
N HIS A 166 -0.37 -12.34 -22.74
CA HIS A 166 0.14 -12.33 -24.11
C HIS A 166 -0.57 -13.40 -24.94
N HIS A 167 -1.43 -12.99 -25.87
CA HIS A 167 -1.92 -13.86 -26.94
C HIS A 167 -1.21 -13.49 -28.24
N ALA A 168 -0.65 -14.47 -28.94
CA ALA A 168 0.07 -14.24 -30.18
C ALA A 168 -0.85 -13.54 -31.21
N GLY A 169 -0.49 -12.30 -31.59
CA GLY A 169 -1.23 -11.50 -32.57
C GLY A 169 -2.40 -10.67 -32.01
N ALA A 170 -2.64 -10.66 -30.70
CA ALA A 170 -3.69 -9.85 -30.07
C ALA A 170 -3.12 -8.64 -29.30
N GLU A 171 -3.96 -7.63 -29.09
CA GLU A 171 -3.68 -6.50 -28.19
C GLU A 171 -3.37 -7.00 -26.76
N ARG A 172 -2.53 -6.25 -26.04
CA ARG A 172 -2.11 -6.60 -24.67
C ARG A 172 -3.31 -6.53 -23.75
N ARG A 173 -3.77 -7.68 -23.24
CA ARG A 173 -4.85 -7.75 -22.25
C ARG A 173 -4.26 -7.80 -20.85
N TRP A 174 -4.86 -7.08 -19.91
CA TRP A 174 -4.51 -7.20 -18.49
C TRP A 174 -5.52 -8.07 -17.75
N GLU A 175 -5.03 -8.95 -16.88
CA GLU A 175 -5.82 -9.61 -15.86
C GLU A 175 -5.40 -9.06 -14.50
N VAL A 176 -6.37 -8.52 -13.74
CA VAL A 176 -6.17 -8.11 -12.36
C VAL A 176 -7.03 -8.95 -11.45
N GLN A 177 -6.37 -9.62 -10.51
CA GLN A 177 -7.01 -10.35 -9.42
C GLN A 177 -6.85 -9.53 -8.16
N LEU A 178 -7.97 -9.20 -7.52
CA LEU A 178 -8.00 -8.52 -6.23
C LEU A 178 -8.74 -9.42 -5.24
N GLU A 179 -8.10 -9.70 -4.12
CA GLU A 179 -8.71 -10.36 -2.97
C GLU A 179 -8.51 -9.48 -1.74
N GLU A 180 -9.61 -9.17 -1.06
CA GLU A 180 -9.62 -8.44 0.20
C GLU A 180 -10.19 -9.32 1.30
N ARG A 181 -9.51 -9.35 2.45
CA ARG A 181 -9.96 -9.99 3.68
C ARG A 181 -10.26 -8.92 4.71
N THR A 182 -11.52 -8.83 5.14
CA THR A 182 -11.95 -7.99 6.27
C THR A 182 -11.89 -8.81 7.55
N HIS A 183 -11.16 -8.31 8.53
CA HIS A 183 -10.90 -8.95 9.83
C HIS A 183 -11.83 -8.35 10.87
N ARG A 184 -12.74 -9.19 11.41
CA ARG A 184 -13.64 -8.76 12.48
C ARG A 184 -12.91 -8.90 13.82
N HIS A 185 -12.80 -7.79 14.53
CA HIS A 185 -12.42 -7.79 15.95
C HIS A 185 -13.70 -7.99 16.75
N GLU A 186 -14.05 -9.24 17.05
CA GLU A 186 -15.19 -9.55 17.93
C GLU A 186 -14.74 -9.59 19.40
N ALA A 187 -15.70 -9.40 20.31
CA ALA A 187 -15.44 -9.42 21.75
C ALA A 187 -14.86 -10.78 22.21
N PRO A 188 -14.11 -10.82 23.34
CA PRO A 188 -13.52 -12.06 23.83
C PRO A 188 -14.58 -13.17 23.98
N GLY A 189 -14.41 -14.27 23.24
CA GLY A 189 -15.31 -15.44 23.28
C GLY A 189 -16.14 -15.67 22.01
N ALA A 190 -16.21 -14.70 21.11
CA ALA A 190 -16.75 -14.89 19.76
C ALA A 190 -15.60 -15.20 18.79
N GLY A 191 -15.72 -16.24 17.97
CA GLY A 191 -14.64 -16.68 17.08
C GLY A 191 -14.24 -15.58 16.09
N ALA A 192 -12.94 -15.44 15.80
CA ALA A 192 -12.48 -14.48 14.81
C ALA A 192 -13.07 -14.81 13.42
N GLY A 193 -13.86 -13.89 12.87
CA GLY A 193 -14.45 -14.00 11.54
C GLY A 193 -13.60 -13.28 10.48
N ILE A 194 -13.38 -13.93 9.34
CA ILE A 194 -12.77 -13.33 8.15
C ILE A 194 -13.82 -13.34 7.04
N GLU A 195 -14.12 -12.15 6.51
CA GLU A 195 -14.95 -12.00 5.32
C GLU A 195 -14.03 -11.79 4.11
N CYS A 196 -14.18 -12.62 3.08
CA CYS A 196 -13.34 -12.58 1.89
C CYS A 196 -14.16 -12.11 0.68
N SER A 197 -13.65 -11.08 0.00
CA SER A 197 -14.18 -10.59 -1.27
C SER A 197 -13.13 -10.76 -2.36
N ARG A 198 -13.54 -11.30 -3.52
CA ARG A 198 -12.65 -11.51 -4.67
C ARG A 198 -13.26 -10.90 -5.93
N ALA A 199 -12.44 -10.19 -6.70
CA ALA A 199 -12.78 -9.67 -8.01
C ALA A 199 -11.69 -10.03 -9.02
N VAL A 200 -12.11 -10.33 -10.25
CA VAL A 200 -11.21 -10.48 -11.40
C VAL A 200 -11.67 -9.50 -12.47
N LEU A 201 -10.77 -8.59 -12.85
CA LEU A 201 -11.00 -7.58 -13.87
C LEU A 201 -10.15 -7.91 -15.09
N SER A 202 -10.73 -7.73 -16.27
CA SER A 202 -10.06 -7.93 -17.55
C SER A 202 -10.38 -6.79 -18.49
N TRP A 203 -9.37 -6.17 -19.08
CA TRP A 203 -9.53 -5.13 -20.09
C TRP A 203 -8.39 -5.13 -21.10
N GLN A 204 -8.59 -4.40 -22.19
CA GLN A 204 -7.64 -4.16 -23.27
C GLN A 204 -6.89 -2.85 -23.04
#